data_AF-A0A7R9V9F4-F1
#
_entry.id   AF-A0A7R9V9F4-F1
#
_cell.length_a   1.000
_cell.length_b   1.000
_cell.length_c   1.000
_cell.angle_alpha   90.00
_cell.angle_beta   90.00
_cell.angle_gamma   90.00
#
_symmetry.space_group_name_H-M   'P 1'
#
loop_
_entity.id
_entity.type
_entity.pdbx_description
1 polymer ?
#
loop_
_entity_poly.entity_id
_entity_poly.type
_entity_poly.pdbx_seq_one_letter_code
_entity_poly.pdbx_strand_id
1 'polypeptide(L)'
;ETDRVTPSYVRIPSAYPRLHSSGRTPIGADTLNDVFVNVITGSEDFSFKLMRKNQYEESLFRCEDDCYEFDMAIEANRSCMAALKALSGQIALLPEDDRGSFHLPDSCLTPTHVKAISTLYGDSAAILLDLLRGSPVAAIPVLVHRMQQRDAEWARVKEEMTRVWRKIFEANYHKSLDH
;
A
#
# COMPACT_ATOMS: atom_id res chain seq x y z
N GLU A 1 -24.69 8.00 -39.94
CA GLU A 1 -25.54 8.44 -38.82
C GLU A 1 -25.67 7.29 -37.83
N THR A 2 -25.53 7.55 -36.54
CA THR A 2 -25.71 6.56 -35.47
C THR A 2 -27.20 6.43 -35.15
N ASP A 3 -27.76 5.24 -35.39
CA ASP A 3 -29.15 4.90 -35.09
C ASP A 3 -29.34 4.73 -33.57
N ARG A 4 -29.90 5.75 -32.92
CA ARG A 4 -30.16 5.76 -31.47
C ARG A 4 -31.52 5.12 -31.19
N VAL A 5 -31.49 3.97 -30.53
CA VAL A 5 -32.70 3.16 -30.26
C VAL A 5 -33.36 3.55 -28.94
N THR A 6 -32.55 3.88 -27.93
CA THR A 6 -33.04 4.39 -26.64
C THR A 6 -32.11 5.51 -26.14
N PRO A 7 -32.46 6.25 -25.07
CA PRO A 7 -31.56 7.24 -24.48
C PRO A 7 -30.18 6.67 -24.14
N SER A 8 -30.14 5.42 -23.67
CA SER A 8 -28.91 4.76 -23.22
C SER A 8 -28.35 3.75 -24.22
N TYR A 9 -28.99 3.43 -25.35
CA TYR A 9 -28.45 2.46 -26.32
C TYR A 9 -28.42 3.00 -27.74
N VAL A 10 -27.27 2.83 -28.38
CA VAL A 10 -27.05 3.19 -29.79
C VAL A 10 -26.56 1.98 -30.57
N ARG A 11 -26.97 1.89 -31.83
CA ARG A 11 -26.45 0.87 -32.75
C ARG A 11 -25.00 1.20 -33.10
N ILE A 12 -24.13 0.18 -33.02
CA ILE A 12 -22.74 0.28 -33.46
C ILE A 12 -22.71 0.56 -34.97
N PRO A 13 -21.94 1.55 -35.45
CA PRO A 13 -21.78 1.82 -36.88
C PRO A 13 -21.29 0.59 -37.64
N SER A 14 -21.73 0.43 -38.89
CA SER A 14 -21.31 -0.69 -39.75
C SER A 14 -19.80 -0.74 -40.01
N ALA A 15 -19.13 0.42 -39.96
CA ALA A 15 -17.69 0.54 -40.12
C ALA A 15 -16.88 0.22 -38.84
N TYR A 16 -17.55 -0.03 -37.71
CA TYR A 16 -16.85 -0.32 -36.46
C TYR A 16 -16.23 -1.74 -36.51
N PRO A 17 -14.94 -1.90 -36.15
CA PRO A 17 -14.29 -3.20 -36.19
C PRO A 17 -14.96 -4.21 -35.26
N ARG A 18 -15.32 -5.38 -35.79
CA ARG A 18 -15.80 -6.50 -34.97
C ARG A 18 -14.63 -7.40 -34.62
N LEU A 19 -14.40 -7.60 -33.33
CA LEU A 19 -13.41 -8.55 -32.86
C LEU A 19 -13.95 -9.98 -33.01
N HIS A 20 -13.13 -10.87 -33.56
CA HIS A 20 -13.47 -12.29 -33.66
C HIS A 20 -13.16 -13.01 -32.34
N SER A 21 -14.14 -13.72 -31.78
CA SER A 21 -13.95 -14.59 -30.61
C SER A 21 -13.96 -16.05 -31.04
N SER A 22 -12.84 -16.75 -30.83
CA SER A 22 -12.68 -18.17 -31.15
C SER A 22 -13.43 -19.11 -30.19
N GLY A 23 -13.88 -18.59 -29.03
CA GLY A 23 -14.60 -19.36 -28.02
C GLY A 23 -16.13 -19.26 -28.11
N ARG A 24 -16.69 -18.63 -29.14
CA ARG A 24 -18.13 -18.37 -29.21
C ARG A 24 -18.90 -19.63 -29.60
N THR A 25 -19.77 -20.08 -28.70
CA THR A 25 -20.67 -21.24 -28.90
C THR A 25 -21.95 -20.81 -29.64
N PRO A 26 -22.73 -21.76 -30.20
CA PRO A 26 -24.00 -21.44 -30.87
C PRO A 26 -24.97 -20.65 -29.98
N ILE A 27 -25.12 -21.04 -28.72
CA ILE A 27 -25.97 -20.30 -27.77
C ILE A 27 -25.47 -18.86 -27.52
N GLY A 28 -24.15 -18.64 -27.55
CA GLY A 28 -23.57 -17.31 -27.45
C GLY A 28 -23.82 -16.47 -28.70
N ALA A 29 -23.91 -17.07 -29.89
CA ALA A 29 -24.30 -16.38 -31.12
C ALA A 29 -25.75 -15.86 -31.04
N ASP A 30 -26.64 -16.63 -30.42
CA ASP A 30 -28.06 -16.28 -30.32
C ASP A 30 -28.38 -15.28 -29.19
N THR A 31 -27.61 -15.27 -28.10
CA THR A 31 -27.95 -14.53 -26.87
C THR A 31 -27.13 -13.28 -26.61
N LEU A 32 -25.89 -13.20 -27.09
CA LEU A 32 -25.01 -12.06 -26.78
C LEU A 32 -25.20 -10.90 -27.78
N ASN A 33 -25.15 -9.68 -27.25
CA ASN A 33 -25.33 -8.46 -28.02
C ASN A 33 -24.03 -8.02 -28.71
N ASP A 34 -24.04 -7.97 -30.05
CA ASP A 34 -22.93 -7.47 -30.89
C ASP A 34 -23.26 -6.18 -31.65
N VAL A 35 -24.45 -5.63 -31.43
CA VAL A 35 -25.05 -4.65 -32.32
C VAL A 35 -25.30 -3.32 -31.63
N PHE A 36 -25.47 -3.32 -30.31
CA PHE A 36 -25.77 -2.13 -29.54
C PHE A 36 -24.72 -1.91 -28.46
N VAL A 37 -24.37 -0.64 -28.22
CA VAL A 37 -23.55 -0.24 -27.07
C VAL A 37 -24.37 0.66 -26.16
N ASN A 38 -24.11 0.53 -24.86
CA ASN A 38 -24.65 1.45 -23.88
C ASN A 38 -23.87 2.78 -23.97
N VAL A 39 -24.59 3.87 -24.17
CA VAL A 39 -24.10 5.23 -23.98
C VAL A 39 -24.54 5.66 -22.60
N ILE A 40 -23.56 5.77 -21.69
CA ILE A 40 -23.79 6.28 -20.35
C ILE A 40 -24.31 7.71 -20.51
N THR A 41 -25.61 7.89 -20.30
CA THR A 41 -26.25 9.20 -20.14
C THR A 41 -26.19 9.51 -18.65
N GLY A 42 -24.96 9.68 -18.16
CA GLY A 42 -24.72 10.08 -16.79
C GLY A 42 -24.90 11.58 -16.67
N SER A 43 -25.61 12.04 -15.65
CA SER A 43 -25.59 13.45 -15.23
C SER A 43 -24.25 13.85 -14.60
N GLU A 44 -23.17 13.11 -14.85
CA GLU A 44 -21.83 13.42 -14.32
C GLU A 44 -21.22 14.68 -14.97
N ASP A 45 -21.89 15.23 -16.00
CA ASP A 45 -21.66 16.59 -16.50
C ASP A 45 -22.13 17.69 -15.53
N PHE A 46 -22.81 17.34 -14.43
CA PHE A 46 -22.61 18.11 -13.20
C PHE A 46 -21.18 17.86 -12.79
N SER A 47 -20.27 18.67 -13.35
CA SER A 47 -18.97 18.96 -12.75
C SER A 47 -19.16 18.84 -11.26
N PHE A 48 -18.54 17.81 -10.67
CA PHE A 48 -18.32 17.78 -9.24
C PHE A 48 -17.67 19.13 -8.96
N LYS A 49 -18.47 20.15 -8.64
CA LYS A 49 -18.07 21.18 -7.70
C LYS A 49 -17.93 20.40 -6.41
N LEU A 50 -16.80 19.69 -6.38
CA LEU A 50 -16.01 19.30 -5.26
C LEU A 50 -16.48 20.18 -4.13
N MET A 51 -17.09 19.61 -3.08
CA MET A 51 -17.13 20.32 -1.81
C MET A 51 -15.72 20.86 -1.64
N ARG A 52 -15.58 22.19 -1.78
CA ARG A 52 -14.26 22.80 -1.72
C ARG A 52 -13.87 22.57 -0.28
N LYS A 53 -12.98 21.60 -0.06
CA LYS A 53 -12.52 21.27 1.28
C LYS A 53 -12.13 22.57 1.95
N ASN A 54 -12.78 22.89 3.05
CA ASN A 54 -12.38 24.09 3.77
C ASN A 54 -10.98 23.84 4.35
N GLN A 55 -10.27 24.91 4.69
CA GLN A 55 -8.90 24.81 5.20
C GLN A 55 -8.77 23.92 6.46
N TYR A 56 -9.85 23.79 7.23
CA TYR A 56 -9.89 23.01 8.46
C TYR A 56 -9.99 21.51 8.14
N GLU A 57 -10.79 21.14 7.14
CA GLU A 57 -10.89 19.79 6.60
C GLU A 57 -9.55 19.35 5.98
N GLU A 58 -8.90 20.23 5.21
CA GLU A 58 -7.56 19.95 4.68
C GLU A 58 -6.53 19.74 5.81
N SER A 59 -6.61 20.52 6.89
CA SER A 59 -5.75 20.35 8.06
C SER A 59 -5.97 19.02 8.77
N LEU A 60 -7.22 18.55 8.86
CA LEU A 60 -7.54 17.24 9.42
C LEU A 60 -7.01 16.10 8.55
N PHE A 61 -7.19 16.18 7.23
CA PHE A 61 -6.68 15.15 6.31
C PHE A 61 -5.17 15.02 6.38
N ARG A 62 -4.44 16.13 6.36
CA ARG A 62 -2.98 16.10 6.49
C ARG A 62 -2.55 15.50 7.82
N CYS A 63 -3.25 15.84 8.91
CA CYS A 63 -3.00 15.27 10.22
C CYS A 63 -3.25 13.74 10.25
N GLU A 64 -4.32 13.27 9.61
CA GLU A 64 -4.65 11.84 9.50
C GLU A 64 -3.58 11.08 8.70
N ASP A 65 -3.16 11.63 7.55
CA ASP A 65 -2.09 11.05 6.72
C ASP A 65 -0.77 10.96 7.52
N ASP A 66 -0.39 12.03 8.24
CA ASP A 66 0.80 12.04 9.10
C ASP A 66 0.72 10.97 10.20
N CYS A 67 -0.47 10.79 10.84
CA CYS A 67 -0.68 9.75 11.84
C CYS A 67 -0.50 8.36 11.23
N TYR A 68 -1.13 8.14 10.08
CA TYR A 68 -1.14 6.87 9.38
C TYR A 68 0.25 6.47 8.89
N GLU A 69 0.99 7.38 8.26
CA GLU A 69 2.35 7.12 7.79
C GLU A 69 3.29 6.75 8.94
N PHE A 70 3.17 7.47 10.06
CA PHE A 70 4.00 7.21 11.25
C PHE A 70 3.68 5.85 11.87
N ASP A 71 2.39 5.52 12.01
CA ASP A 71 1.95 4.23 12.56
C ASP A 71 2.32 3.06 11.65
N MET A 72 2.19 3.23 10.33
CA MET A 72 2.63 2.23 9.37
C MET A 72 4.13 1.98 9.45
N ALA A 73 4.95 3.02 9.60
CA ALA A 73 6.40 2.89 9.73
C ALA A 73 6.80 2.11 11.00
N ILE A 74 6.13 2.41 12.13
CA ILE A 74 6.34 1.69 13.40
C ILE A 74 5.97 0.21 13.24
N GLU A 75 4.78 -0.07 12.69
CA GLU A 75 4.29 -1.45 12.55
C GLU A 75 5.15 -2.25 11.56
N ALA A 76 5.57 -1.66 10.46
CA ALA A 76 6.48 -2.29 9.51
C ALA A 76 7.84 -2.65 10.16
N ASN A 77 8.40 -1.76 10.98
CA ASN A 77 9.64 -2.02 11.72
C ASN A 77 9.46 -3.14 12.76
N ARG A 78 8.34 -3.15 13.50
CA ARG A 78 8.02 -4.20 14.48
C ARG A 78 7.82 -5.56 13.82
N SER A 79 7.08 -5.60 12.73
CA SER A 79 6.86 -6.80 11.92
C SER A 79 8.18 -7.35 11.37
N CYS A 80 9.04 -6.49 10.82
CA CYS A 80 10.36 -6.91 10.34
C CYS A 80 11.24 -7.43 11.47
N MET A 81 11.28 -6.72 12.60
CA MET A 81 12.03 -7.14 13.78
C MET A 81 11.56 -8.50 14.30
N ALA A 82 10.24 -8.76 14.32
CA ALA A 82 9.68 -10.05 14.73
C ALA A 82 10.12 -11.19 13.79
N ALA A 83 10.08 -10.96 12.48
CA ALA A 83 10.55 -11.92 11.48
C ALA A 83 12.04 -12.25 11.66
N LEU A 84 12.88 -11.23 11.86
CA LEU A 84 14.31 -11.39 12.10
C LEU A 84 14.61 -12.12 13.43
N LYS A 85 13.83 -11.87 14.48
CA LYS A 85 13.94 -12.61 15.75
C LYS A 85 13.54 -14.08 15.60
N ALA A 86 12.51 -14.38 14.81
CA ALA A 86 12.12 -15.74 14.52
C ALA A 86 13.23 -16.50 13.79
N LEU A 87 13.87 -15.87 12.80
CA LEU A 87 15.04 -16.42 12.10
C LEU A 87 16.22 -16.62 13.05
N SER A 88 16.50 -15.64 13.92
CA SER A 88 17.55 -15.78 14.94
C SER A 88 17.29 -16.97 15.87
N GLY A 89 16.02 -17.21 16.24
CA GLY A 89 15.62 -18.39 17.02
C GLY A 89 15.86 -19.71 16.29
N GLN A 90 15.56 -19.76 14.98
CA GLN A 90 15.85 -20.94 14.15
C GLN A 90 17.36 -21.22 14.07
N ILE A 91 18.18 -20.19 13.89
CA ILE A 91 19.65 -20.32 13.87
C ILE A 91 20.18 -20.82 15.22
N ALA A 92 19.61 -20.35 16.32
CA ALA A 92 20.04 -20.78 17.66
C ALA A 92 19.80 -22.27 17.92
N LEU A 93 18.78 -22.87 17.28
CA LEU A 93 18.48 -24.30 17.35
C LEU A 93 19.43 -25.16 16.52
N LEU A 94 20.18 -24.58 15.58
CA LEU A 94 21.18 -25.30 14.81
C LEU A 94 22.44 -25.59 15.65
N PRO A 95 23.08 -26.75 15.46
CA PRO A 95 24.43 -27.03 15.97
C PRO A 95 25.41 -25.93 15.55
N GLU A 96 26.41 -25.63 16.38
CA GLU A 96 27.33 -24.51 16.12
C GLU A 96 28.07 -24.65 14.78
N ASP A 97 28.43 -25.88 14.41
CA ASP A 97 29.08 -26.20 13.14
C ASP A 97 28.19 -25.89 11.91
N ASP A 98 26.86 -25.98 12.07
CA ASP A 98 25.89 -25.78 10.99
C ASP A 98 25.40 -24.33 10.89
N ARG A 99 25.65 -23.49 11.90
CA ARG A 99 25.20 -22.08 11.88
C ARG A 99 25.86 -21.31 10.74
N GLY A 100 27.13 -21.56 10.47
CA GLY A 100 27.89 -20.88 9.41
C GLY A 100 27.36 -21.14 8.00
N SER A 101 26.63 -22.25 7.79
CA SER A 101 26.01 -22.61 6.51
C SER A 101 24.54 -22.18 6.41
N PHE A 102 24.01 -21.47 7.42
CA PHE A 102 22.64 -20.99 7.38
C PHE A 102 22.44 -20.00 6.24
N HIS A 103 21.55 -20.36 5.32
CA HIS A 103 21.12 -19.49 4.23
C HIS A 103 19.75 -18.91 4.52
N LEU A 104 19.61 -17.62 4.24
CA LEU A 104 18.36 -16.90 4.41
C LEU A 104 17.33 -17.38 3.36
N PRO A 105 16.15 -17.90 3.75
CA PRO A 105 15.14 -18.33 2.78
C PRO A 105 14.59 -17.16 1.97
N ASP A 106 14.33 -17.34 0.67
CA ASP A 106 13.83 -16.27 -0.21
C ASP A 106 12.49 -15.66 0.26
N SER A 107 11.67 -16.45 0.96
CA SER A 107 10.36 -16.05 1.47
C SER A 107 10.39 -15.42 2.87
N CYS A 108 11.56 -15.26 3.49
CA CYS A 108 11.63 -14.83 4.89
C CYS A 108 11.33 -13.34 5.09
N LEU A 109 11.55 -12.51 4.06
CA LEU A 109 11.29 -11.07 4.09
C LEU A 109 10.21 -10.71 3.08
N THR A 110 9.16 -10.07 3.56
CA THR A 110 8.11 -9.50 2.71
C THR A 110 8.57 -8.15 2.12
N PRO A 111 7.90 -7.64 1.07
CA PRO A 111 8.16 -6.28 0.57
C PRO A 111 8.08 -5.20 1.67
N THR A 112 7.19 -5.39 2.65
CA THR A 112 7.06 -4.50 3.82
C THR A 112 8.32 -4.53 4.68
N HIS A 113 8.93 -5.70 4.88
CA HIS A 113 10.18 -5.85 5.62
C HIS A 113 11.36 -5.19 4.90
N VAL A 114 11.45 -5.41 3.58
CA VAL A 114 12.46 -4.74 2.74
C VAL A 114 12.30 -3.22 2.83
N LYS A 115 11.07 -2.71 2.73
CA LYS A 115 10.78 -1.29 2.88
C LYS A 115 11.16 -0.75 4.25
N ALA A 116 10.88 -1.49 5.34
CA ALA A 116 11.26 -1.10 6.70
C ALA A 116 12.79 -0.95 6.84
N ILE A 117 13.56 -1.89 6.27
CA ILE A 117 15.03 -1.82 6.23
C ILE A 117 15.50 -0.62 5.40
N SER A 118 14.87 -0.38 4.24
CA SER A 118 15.16 0.80 3.41
C SER A 118 14.90 2.12 4.12
N THR A 119 13.79 2.23 4.86
CA THR A 119 13.48 3.43 5.65
C THR A 119 14.49 3.64 6.78
N LEU A 120 15.05 2.58 7.36
CA LEU A 120 16.00 2.67 8.47
C LEU A 120 17.42 3.03 8.02
N TYR A 121 17.86 2.57 6.84
CA TYR A 121 19.25 2.70 6.37
C TYR A 121 19.43 3.60 5.14
N GLY A 122 18.35 4.09 4.53
CA GLY A 122 18.39 4.98 3.36
C GLY A 122 19.22 4.38 2.24
N ASP A 123 20.19 5.15 1.73
CA ASP A 123 21.06 4.76 0.61
C ASP A 123 21.89 3.50 0.90
N SER A 124 22.16 3.19 2.17
CA SER A 124 22.92 2.01 2.58
C SER A 124 22.08 0.73 2.65
N ALA A 125 20.77 0.81 2.39
CA ALA A 125 19.86 -0.32 2.55
C ALA A 125 20.15 -1.48 1.59
N ALA A 126 20.56 -1.20 0.35
CA ALA A 126 20.91 -2.23 -0.62
C ALA A 126 22.10 -3.08 -0.11
N ILE A 127 23.15 -2.40 0.37
CA ILE A 127 24.34 -3.04 0.94
C ILE A 127 23.96 -3.91 2.15
N LEU A 128 23.07 -3.42 3.00
CA LEU A 128 22.64 -4.15 4.18
C LEU A 128 21.79 -5.38 3.84
N LEU A 129 20.91 -5.28 2.83
CA LEU A 129 20.12 -6.42 2.35
C LEU A 129 21.01 -7.50 1.73
N ASP A 130 22.06 -7.11 1.01
CA ASP A 130 23.04 -8.06 0.46
C ASP A 130 23.86 -8.70 1.58
N LEU A 131 24.28 -7.93 2.58
CA LEU A 131 24.95 -8.46 3.78
C LEU A 131 24.06 -9.43 4.55
N LEU A 132 22.76 -9.12 4.68
CA LEU A 132 21.79 -9.97 5.35
C LEU A 132 21.61 -11.31 4.62
N ARG A 133 21.67 -11.32 3.29
CA ARG A 133 21.64 -12.54 2.47
C ARG A 133 22.94 -13.33 2.53
N GLY A 134 24.09 -12.63 2.49
CA GLY A 134 25.41 -13.25 2.46
C GLY A 134 25.94 -13.71 3.82
N SER A 135 25.50 -13.09 4.92
CA SER A 135 25.96 -13.40 6.28
C SER A 135 24.84 -13.18 7.31
N PRO A 136 23.74 -13.94 7.24
CA PRO A 136 22.56 -13.76 8.08
C PRO A 136 22.87 -13.87 9.58
N VAL A 137 23.71 -14.82 10.00
CA VAL A 137 24.06 -15.03 11.41
C VAL A 137 24.70 -13.79 12.04
N ALA A 138 25.54 -13.08 11.30
CA ALA A 138 26.21 -11.87 11.77
C ALA A 138 25.32 -10.62 11.62
N ALA A 139 24.55 -10.53 10.53
CA ALA A 139 23.76 -9.34 10.20
C ALA A 139 22.48 -9.21 11.03
N ILE A 140 21.79 -10.33 11.30
CA ILE A 140 20.49 -10.33 11.98
C ILE A 140 20.55 -9.65 13.36
N PRO A 141 21.49 -9.99 14.27
CA PRO A 141 21.54 -9.39 15.60
C PRO A 141 21.78 -7.87 15.56
N VAL A 142 22.64 -7.41 14.65
CA VAL A 142 22.96 -5.99 14.46
C VAL A 142 21.71 -5.24 13.98
N LEU A 143 21.00 -5.79 13.01
CA LEU A 143 19.78 -5.20 12.46
C LEU A 143 18.66 -5.16 13.51
N VAL A 144 18.43 -6.25 14.25
CA VAL A 144 17.44 -6.30 15.33
C VAL A 144 17.74 -5.25 16.40
N HIS A 145 18.99 -5.14 16.84
CA HIS A 145 19.39 -4.13 17.83
C HIS A 145 19.12 -2.71 17.32
N ARG A 146 19.43 -2.43 16.04
CA ARG A 146 19.15 -1.11 15.45
C ARG A 146 17.65 -0.83 15.34
N MET A 147 16.85 -1.82 14.95
CA MET A 147 15.39 -1.71 14.90
C MET A 147 14.77 -1.46 16.28
N GLN A 148 15.33 -2.05 17.34
CA GLN A 148 14.91 -1.80 18.73
C GLN A 148 15.21 -0.37 19.17
N GLN A 149 16.41 0.14 18.87
CA GLN A 149 16.75 1.53 19.15
C GLN A 149 15.79 2.50 18.45
N ARG A 150 15.49 2.23 17.18
CA ARG A 150 14.56 3.05 16.39
C ARG A 150 13.13 2.98 16.90
N ASP A 151 12.65 1.79 17.30
CA ASP A 151 11.31 1.64 17.88
C ASP A 151 11.17 2.44 19.17
N ALA A 152 12.19 2.43 20.04
CA ALA A 152 12.19 3.21 21.27
C ALA A 152 12.22 4.73 21.02
N GLU A 153 12.96 5.19 20.01
CA GLU A 153 12.96 6.58 19.56
C GLU A 153 11.57 6.98 19.05
N TRP A 154 10.99 6.19 18.13
CA TRP A 154 9.68 6.46 17.57
C TRP A 154 8.56 6.39 18.60
N ALA A 155 8.66 5.53 19.62
CA ALA A 155 7.69 5.50 20.71
C ALA A 155 7.63 6.83 21.48
N ARG A 156 8.79 7.46 21.73
CA ARG A 156 8.87 8.79 22.38
C ARG A 156 8.29 9.87 21.46
N VAL A 157 8.68 9.87 20.19
CA VAL A 157 8.15 10.82 19.20
C VAL A 157 6.65 10.66 19.02
N LYS A 158 6.12 9.42 19.01
CA LYS A 158 4.68 9.14 18.92
C LYS A 158 3.93 9.80 20.07
N GLU A 159 4.46 9.72 21.29
CA GLU A 159 3.82 10.33 22.45
C GLU A 159 3.70 11.86 22.30
N GLU A 160 4.77 12.51 21.82
CA GLU A 160 4.78 13.94 21.56
C GLU A 160 3.83 14.32 20.42
N MET A 161 3.88 13.60 19.30
CA MET A 161 3.04 13.84 18.13
C MET A 161 1.56 13.60 18.42
N THR A 162 1.22 12.61 19.24
CA THR A 162 -0.18 12.35 19.65
C THR A 162 -0.80 13.57 20.33
N ARG A 163 -0.02 14.35 21.09
CA ARG A 163 -0.50 15.59 21.71
C ARG A 163 -0.71 16.69 20.67
N VAL A 164 0.14 16.75 19.64
CA VAL A 164 0.03 17.71 18.53
C VAL A 164 -1.18 17.39 17.68
N TRP A 165 -1.33 16.13 17.23
CA TRP A 165 -2.45 15.67 16.43
C TRP A 165 -3.79 15.89 17.12
N ARG A 166 -3.86 15.63 18.44
CA ARG A 166 -5.07 15.94 19.22
C ARG A 166 -5.45 17.42 19.17
N LYS A 167 -4.48 18.32 19.35
CA LYS A 167 -4.73 19.78 19.29
C LYS A 167 -5.19 20.21 17.89
N ILE A 168 -4.60 19.63 16.84
CA ILE A 168 -5.04 19.88 15.46
C ILE A 168 -6.48 19.40 15.30
N PHE A 169 -6.81 18.19 15.75
CA PHE A 169 -8.15 17.64 15.65
C PHE A 169 -9.18 18.52 16.37
N GLU A 170 -8.93 18.87 17.64
CA GLU A 170 -9.82 19.71 18.46
C GLU A 170 -10.01 21.11 17.84
N ALA A 171 -8.97 21.73 17.30
CA ALA A 171 -9.03 23.08 16.75
C ALA A 171 -9.77 23.19 15.40
N ASN A 172 -9.81 22.08 14.64
CA ASN A 172 -10.29 22.06 13.26
C ASN A 172 -11.63 21.31 13.10
N TYR A 173 -11.97 20.34 13.96
CA TYR A 173 -13.14 19.45 13.78
C TYR A 173 -14.47 20.18 13.60
N HIS A 174 -14.82 21.12 14.48
CA HIS A 174 -16.11 21.81 14.34
C HIS A 174 -16.15 22.73 13.13
N LYS A 175 -15.02 23.34 12.79
CA LYS A 175 -14.91 24.29 11.67
C LYS A 175 -14.84 23.58 10.33
N SER A 176 -14.40 22.32 10.31
CA SER A 176 -14.38 21.51 9.09
C SER A 176 -15.77 21.14 8.60
N LEU A 177 -16.80 21.24 9.45
CA LEU A 177 -18.19 20.96 9.10
C LEU A 177 -18.92 22.17 8.47
N ASP A 178 -18.27 23.32 8.37
CA ASP A 178 -18.82 24.55 7.81
C ASP A 178 -18.52 24.62 6.29
N HIS A 179 -19.56 24.63 5.46
CA HIS A 179 -19.47 24.58 3.99
C HIS A 179 -20.36 25.62 3.31
#